data_AF-A0A7T8KDH1-F1
#
_entry.id   AF-A0A7T8KDH1-F1
#
_cell.length_a   1.000
_cell.length_b   1.000
_cell.length_c   1.000
_cell.angle_alpha   90.00
_cell.angle_beta   90.00
_cell.angle_gamma   90.00
#
_symmetry.space_group_name_H-M   'P 1'
#
loop_
_entity.id
_entity.type
_entity.pdbx_description
1 polymer ?
#
loop_
_entity_poly.entity_id
_entity_poly.type
_entity_poly.pdbx_seq_one_letter_code
_entity_poly.pdbx_strand_id
1 'polypeptide(L)'
;MDANRRQQQETAQRALMKVFKSLRFLLRQGLSFRGHTAEEGNFQQLLNVFRDDDEGLDRYLKRSISFTSPQAQEEMIQMFGADI
;
A
#
# COMPACT_ATOMS: atom_id res chain seq x y z
N MET A 1 -18.85 9.65 -19.27
CA MET A 1 -18.78 8.67 -18.16
C MET A 1 -17.46 7.91 -18.16
N ASP A 2 -16.88 7.58 -19.32
CA ASP A 2 -15.63 6.79 -19.40
C ASP A 2 -14.37 7.52 -18.93
N ALA A 3 -14.27 8.82 -19.15
CA ALA A 3 -13.10 9.61 -18.71
C ALA A 3 -12.93 9.63 -17.18
N ASN A 4 -14.04 9.75 -16.43
CA ASN A 4 -14.00 9.72 -14.96
C ASN A 4 -13.60 8.32 -14.44
N ARG A 5 -14.11 7.26 -15.08
CA ARG A 5 -13.73 5.88 -14.72
C ARG A 5 -12.24 5.62 -14.96
N ARG A 6 -11.69 6.08 -16.10
CA ARG A 6 -10.26 5.99 -16.41
C ARG A 6 -9.43 6.75 -15.38
N GLN A 7 -9.80 7.99 -15.06
CA GLN A 7 -9.12 8.80 -14.04
C GLN A 7 -9.10 8.10 -12.68
N GLN A 8 -10.23 7.52 -12.24
CA GLN A 8 -10.31 6.78 -10.99
C GLN A 8 -9.42 5.54 -11.00
N GLN A 9 -9.37 4.82 -12.12
CA GLN A 9 -8.53 3.64 -12.27
C GLN A 9 -7.05 3.99 -12.25
N GLU A 10 -6.64 5.07 -12.91
CA GLU A 10 -5.26 5.57 -12.88
C GLU A 10 -4.84 6.00 -11.47
N THR A 11 -5.70 6.74 -10.76
CA THR A 11 -5.44 7.13 -9.37
C THR A 11 -5.31 5.90 -8.46
N ALA A 12 -6.22 4.92 -8.59
CA ALA A 12 -6.16 3.69 -7.82
C ALA A 12 -4.90 2.87 -8.12
N GLN A 13 -4.48 2.79 -9.39
CA GLN A 13 -3.25 2.11 -9.79
C GLN A 13 -2.02 2.81 -9.19
N ARG A 14 -1.96 4.14 -9.25
CA ARG A 14 -0.84 4.91 -8.66
C ARG A 14 -0.76 4.70 -7.14
N ALA A 15 -1.88 4.73 -6.44
CA ALA A 15 -1.95 4.46 -5.01
C ALA A 15 -1.51 3.03 -4.67
N LEU A 16 -2.02 2.02 -5.39
CA LEU A 16 -1.60 0.63 -5.21
C LEU A 16 -0.09 0.43 -5.44
N MET A 17 0.48 1.09 -6.47
CA MET A 17 1.92 1.03 -6.70
C MET A 17 2.72 1.67 -5.56
N LYS A 18 2.21 2.71 -4.90
CA LYS A 18 2.85 3.28 -3.69
C LYS A 18 2.80 2.28 -2.52
N VAL A 19 1.70 1.54 -2.36
CA VAL A 19 1.59 0.47 -1.36
C VAL A 19 2.66 -0.61 -1.59
N PHE A 20 2.77 -1.14 -2.81
CA PHE A 20 3.80 -2.13 -3.17
C PHE A 20 5.23 -1.59 -2.97
N LYS A 21 5.51 -0.36 -3.41
CA LYS A 21 6.83 0.27 -3.24
C LYS A 21 7.21 0.43 -1.78
N SER A 22 6.26 0.85 -0.94
CA SER A 22 6.47 1.02 0.51
C SER A 22 6.82 -0.31 1.17
N LEU A 23 6.09 -1.38 0.83
CA LEU A 23 6.37 -2.72 1.32
C LEU A 23 7.76 -3.20 0.88
N ARG A 24 8.06 -3.12 -0.43
CA ARG A 24 9.35 -3.53 -0.99
C ARG A 24 10.52 -2.77 -0.38
N PHE A 25 10.35 -1.47 -0.13
CA PHE A 25 11.36 -0.64 0.52
C PHE A 25 11.70 -1.20 1.90
N LEU A 26 10.69 -1.46 2.74
CA LEU A 26 10.90 -2.01 4.09
C LEU A 26 11.53 -3.42 4.07
N LEU A 27 11.05 -4.29 3.17
CA LEU A 27 11.59 -5.65 2.99
C LEU A 27 13.09 -5.62 2.64
N ARG A 28 13.51 -4.71 1.73
CA ARG A 28 14.92 -4.56 1.36
C ARG A 28 15.81 -4.09 2.51
N GLN A 29 15.27 -3.33 3.46
CA GLN A 29 16.02 -2.85 4.62
C GLN A 29 16.07 -3.90 5.76
N GLY A 30 15.34 -5.01 5.65
CA GLY A 30 15.19 -5.98 6.73
C GLY A 30 14.41 -5.44 7.94
N LEU A 31 13.64 -4.36 7.76
CA LEU A 31 12.83 -3.77 8.81
C LEU A 31 11.56 -4.58 9.03
N SER A 32 11.12 -4.66 10.28
CA SER A 32 9.83 -5.26 10.62
C SER A 32 8.69 -4.46 9.98
N PHE A 33 7.93 -5.10 9.08
CA PHE A 33 6.82 -4.42 8.40
C PHE A 33 5.55 -4.35 9.27
N ARG A 34 5.27 -5.40 10.06
CA ARG A 34 4.16 -5.52 11.03
C ARG A 34 4.65 -5.11 12.43
N GLY A 35 3.77 -4.41 13.16
CA GLY A 35 3.95 -4.10 14.58
C GLY A 35 3.17 -5.10 15.46
N HIS A 36 3.18 -4.86 16.78
CA HIS A 36 2.34 -5.63 17.70
C HIS A 36 0.85 -5.31 17.52
N THR A 37 0.54 -4.06 17.17
CA THR A 37 -0.78 -3.63 16.70
C THR A 37 -0.77 -3.34 15.20
N ALA A 38 -1.96 -3.21 14.61
CA ALA A 38 -2.10 -2.87 13.20
C ALA A 38 -1.58 -1.46 12.88
N GLU A 39 -1.66 -0.52 13.82
CA GLU A 39 -1.23 0.86 13.61
C GLU A 39 0.28 1.08 13.83
N GLU A 40 0.96 0.20 14.57
CA GLU A 40 2.36 0.38 14.98
C GLU A 40 3.39 -0.10 13.95
N GLY A 41 2.98 -0.87 12.94
CA GLY A 41 3.90 -1.41 11.95
C GLY A 41 4.55 -0.33 11.08
N ASN A 42 5.84 -0.49 10.76
CA ASN A 42 6.57 0.44 9.88
C ASN A 42 5.86 0.65 8.53
N PHE A 43 5.17 -0.38 8.03
CA PHE A 43 4.39 -0.28 6.80
C PHE A 43 3.23 0.71 6.91
N GLN A 44 2.45 0.63 7.99
CA GLN A 44 1.31 1.52 8.20
C GLN A 44 1.79 2.95 8.48
N GLN A 45 2.87 3.10 9.26
CA GLN A 45 3.48 4.41 9.53
C GLN A 45 4.00 5.08 8.26
N LEU A 46 4.68 4.33 7.38
CA LEU A 46 5.19 4.86 6.11
C LEU A 46 4.04 5.32 5.19
N LEU A 47 2.95 4.56 5.13
CA LEU A 47 1.76 4.96 4.37
C LEU A 47 1.07 6.19 4.96
N ASN A 48 1.06 6.34 6.28
CA ASN A 48 0.55 7.55 6.94
C ASN A 48 1.38 8.77 6.58
N VAL A 49 2.71 8.67 6.50
CA VAL A 49 3.55 9.79 6.02
C VAL A 49 3.21 10.16 4.58
N PHE A 50 3.04 9.16 3.70
CA PHE A 50 2.79 9.46 2.28
C PHE A 50 1.38 9.94 1.96
N ARG A 51 0.38 9.59 2.78
CA ARG A 51 -1.01 10.00 2.51
C ARG A 51 -1.26 11.48 2.83
N ASP A 52 -0.46 12.06 3.72
CA ASP A 52 -0.61 13.47 4.11
C ASP A 52 -0.39 14.42 2.92
N ASP A 53 0.47 14.02 1.97
CA ASP A 53 0.77 14.76 0.73
C ASP A 53 0.10 14.16 -0.53
N ASP A 54 -0.73 13.12 -0.40
CA ASP A 54 -1.39 12.44 -1.53
C ASP A 54 -2.84 12.08 -1.20
N GLU A 55 -3.77 12.98 -1.54
CA GLU A 55 -5.21 12.75 -1.40
C GLU A 55 -5.70 11.49 -2.13
N GLY A 56 -5.05 11.12 -3.24
CA GLY A 56 -5.40 9.91 -3.99
C GLY A 56 -5.08 8.65 -3.20
N LEU A 57 -3.92 8.63 -2.53
CA LEU A 57 -3.54 7.57 -1.61
C LEU A 57 -4.42 7.57 -0.35
N ASP A 58 -4.68 8.72 0.26
CA ASP A 58 -5.55 8.81 1.45
C ASP A 58 -6.95 8.22 1.17
N ARG A 59 -7.59 8.65 0.07
CA ARG A 59 -8.89 8.09 -0.34
C ARG A 59 -8.81 6.59 -0.66
N TYR A 60 -7.71 6.15 -1.24
CA TYR A 60 -7.50 4.74 -1.56
C TYR A 60 -7.40 3.87 -0.30
N LEU A 61 -6.67 4.32 0.71
CA LEU A 61 -6.47 3.60 1.98
C LEU A 61 -7.76 3.53 2.82
N LYS A 62 -8.70 4.47 2.63
CA LYS A 62 -10.01 4.50 3.31
C LYS A 62 -11.09 3.63 2.65
N ARG A 63 -10.77 2.91 1.56
CA ARG A 63 -11.74 2.04 0.88
C ARG A 63 -12.17 0.87 1.78
N SER A 64 -13.38 0.36 1.54
CA SER A 64 -13.91 -0.81 2.27
C SER A 64 -13.07 -2.08 2.07
N ILE A 65 -12.48 -2.24 0.88
CA ILE A 65 -11.53 -3.32 0.59
C ILE A 65 -10.13 -2.80 0.91
N SER A 66 -9.51 -3.37 1.94
CA SER A 66 -8.16 -3.02 2.37
C SER A 66 -7.10 -3.82 1.60
N PHE A 67 -6.22 -3.09 0.92
CA PHE A 67 -4.99 -3.63 0.30
C PHE A 67 -3.79 -3.54 1.24
N THR A 68 -4.01 -3.19 2.51
CA THR A 68 -2.97 -3.10 3.54
C THR A 68 -3.22 -4.08 4.69
N SER A 69 -4.21 -4.97 4.56
CA SER A 69 -4.49 -6.02 5.55
C SER A 69 -3.31 -6.99 5.69
N PRO A 70 -3.17 -7.70 6.82
CA PRO A 70 -2.10 -8.70 6.98
C PRO A 70 -2.07 -9.73 5.85
N GLN A 71 -3.23 -10.20 5.39
CA GLN A 71 -3.34 -11.13 4.28
C GLN A 71 -2.85 -10.51 2.96
N ALA A 72 -3.30 -9.30 2.62
CA ALA A 72 -2.84 -8.60 1.42
C ALA A 72 -1.32 -8.36 1.46
N GLN A 73 -0.77 -8.03 2.63
CA GLN A 73 0.68 -7.89 2.81
C GLN A 73 1.42 -9.20 2.52
N GLU A 74 0.89 -10.34 2.99
CA GLU A 74 1.47 -11.66 2.75
C GLU A 74 1.49 -11.99 1.25
N GLU A 75 0.37 -11.76 0.57
CA GLU A 75 0.25 -11.97 -0.87
C GLU A 75 1.24 -11.08 -1.65
N MET A 76 1.36 -9.80 -1.28
CA MET A 76 2.34 -8.90 -1.89
C MET A 76 3.80 -9.35 -1.66
N ILE A 77 4.12 -9.88 -0.48
CA ILE A 77 5.45 -10.43 -0.18
C ILE A 77 5.72 -11.65 -1.08
N GLN A 78 4.75 -12.55 -1.22
CA GLN A 78 4.87 -13.74 -2.07
C GLN A 78 5.05 -13.35 -3.55
N MET A 79 4.37 -12.31 -4.02
CA MET A 79 4.57 -11.79 -5.39
C MET A 79 6.00 -11.32 -5.62
N PHE A 80 6.62 -10.63 -4.65
CA PHE A 80 8.03 -10.23 -4.76
C PHE A 80 9.00 -11.42 -4.72
N GLY A 81 8.66 -12.47 -3.97
CA GLY A 81 9.46 -13.70 -3.90
C GLY A 81 9.34 -14.57 -5.15
N ALA A 82 8.21 -14.51 -5.87
CA ALA A 82 7.98 -15.24 -7.12
C ALA A 82 8.63 -14.58 -8.35
N ASP A 83 9.01 -13.30 -8.24
CA ASP A 83 9.72 -12.53 -9.28
C ASP A 83 11.26 -12.73 -9.25
N ILE A 84 11.78 -13.60 -8.38
CA ILE A 84 13.21 -13.95 -8.24
C ILE A 84 13.40 -15.42 -8.63
#